data_AF-A0A1B6NQA3-F1
#
_entry.id   AF-A0A1B6NQA3-F1
#
_cell.length_a   1.000
_cell.length_b   1.000
_cell.length_c   1.000
_cell.angle_alpha   90.00
_cell.angle_beta   90.00
_cell.angle_gamma   90.00
#
_symmetry.space_group_name_H-M   'P 1'
#
loop_
_entity.id
_entity.type
_entity.pdbx_description
1 polymer ?
#
loop_
_entity_poly.entity_id
_entity_poly.type
_entity_poly.pdbx_seq_one_letter_code
_entity_poly.pdbx_strand_id
1 'polypeptide(L)'
;MSEGALLQADYSNRLLYNQTRDGITLYANGQRLDGLDNAAIAVLMRLADGESLRYDDVADVAADDLSEWLENGWIWVNMTE
;
A
#
# COMPACT_ATOMS: atom_id res chain seq x y z
N MET A 1 -9.73 -0.49 13.24
CA MET A 1 -10.50 -0.34 11.98
C MET A 1 -11.63 -1.37 12.02
N SER A 2 -12.84 -1.01 11.57
CA SER A 2 -14.04 -1.86 11.67
C SER A 2 -14.11 -2.88 10.53
N GLU A 3 -14.84 -4.00 10.69
CA GLU A 3 -14.97 -5.16 9.77
C GLU A 3 -15.49 -4.88 8.32
N GLY A 4 -15.57 -3.61 7.89
CA GLY A 4 -16.02 -3.21 6.54
C GLY A 4 -15.10 -2.21 5.83
N ALA A 5 -13.96 -1.86 6.43
CA ALA A 5 -13.01 -0.92 5.85
C ALA A 5 -12.22 -1.54 4.69
N LEU A 6 -12.15 -0.82 3.57
CA LEU A 6 -11.34 -1.18 2.41
C LEU A 6 -10.18 -0.19 2.26
N LEU A 7 -8.97 -0.72 2.14
CA LEU A 7 -7.77 0.03 1.79
C LEU A 7 -7.59 0.01 0.27
N GLN A 8 -7.38 1.18 -0.32
CA GLN A 8 -7.19 1.35 -1.76
C GLN A 8 -6.05 2.33 -2.03
N ALA A 9 -5.39 2.18 -3.17
CA ALA A 9 -4.48 3.22 -3.65
C ALA A 9 -5.26 4.52 -3.90
N ASP A 10 -4.67 5.67 -3.54
CA ASP A 10 -5.28 6.96 -3.86
C ASP A 10 -5.21 7.21 -5.37
N TYR A 11 -6.33 7.59 -5.98
CA TYR A 11 -6.46 7.83 -7.42
C TYR A 11 -5.58 8.98 -7.93
N SER A 12 -5.20 9.91 -7.05
CA SER A 12 -4.28 11.01 -7.33
C SER A 12 -2.81 10.59 -7.17
N ASN A 13 -2.56 9.44 -6.53
CA ASN A 13 -1.23 8.89 -6.37
C ASN A 13 -0.87 7.96 -7.51
N ARG A 14 0.42 7.89 -7.83
CA ARG A 14 0.96 6.89 -8.73
C ARG A 14 1.87 5.94 -7.96
N LEU A 15 1.28 4.88 -7.43
CA LEU A 15 1.98 3.74 -6.87
C LEU A 15 2.35 2.77 -8.00
N LEU A 16 3.62 2.44 -8.15
CA LEU A 16 4.14 1.57 -9.20
C LEU A 16 5.20 0.65 -8.62
N TYR A 17 5.38 -0.51 -9.23
CA TYR A 17 6.55 -1.35 -8.97
C TYR A 17 7.22 -1.79 -10.27
N ASN A 18 8.51 -2.11 -10.15
CA ASN A 18 9.27 -2.81 -11.15
C ASN A 18 9.81 -4.10 -10.52
N GLN A 19 9.46 -5.24 -11.11
CA GLN A 19 9.94 -6.54 -10.69
C GLN A 19 10.98 -7.05 -11.69
N THR A 20 12.21 -7.25 -11.21
CA THR A 20 13.31 -7.82 -12.00
C THR A 20 13.78 -9.14 -11.37
N ARG A 21 14.81 -9.76 -11.96
CA ARG A 21 15.47 -10.93 -11.35
C ARG A 21 16.18 -10.60 -10.03
N ASP A 22 16.52 -9.33 -9.82
CA ASP A 22 17.30 -8.87 -8.68
C ASP A 22 16.41 -8.42 -7.50
N GLY A 23 15.09 -8.32 -7.72
CA GLY A 23 14.12 -7.98 -6.68
C GLY A 23 12.98 -7.10 -7.17
N ILE A 24 12.26 -6.53 -6.21
CA ILE A 24 11.15 -5.61 -6.42
C ILE A 24 11.58 -4.21 -6.00
N THR A 25 11.32 -3.21 -6.85
CA THR A 25 11.47 -1.80 -6.50
C THR A 25 10.13 -1.11 -6.59
N LEU A 26 9.71 -0.45 -5.51
CA LEU A 26 8.45 0.28 -5.42
C LEU A 26 8.69 1.79 -5.54
N TYR A 27 7.71 2.48 -6.11
CA TYR A 27 7.70 3.93 -6.28
C TYR A 27 6.34 4.49 -5.90
N ALA A 28 6.32 5.60 -5.15
CA ALA A 28 5.13 6.41 -4.94
C ALA A 28 5.41 7.83 -5.47
N ASN A 29 4.54 8.35 -6.33
CA ASN A 29 4.67 9.68 -6.92
C ASN A 29 6.04 9.97 -7.57
N GLY A 30 6.68 8.93 -8.11
CA GLY A 30 8.00 9.03 -8.75
C GLY A 30 9.20 8.98 -7.79
N GLN A 31 8.97 8.90 -6.47
CA GLN A 31 10.01 8.63 -5.48
C GLN A 31 10.11 7.13 -5.22
N ARG A 32 11.34 6.62 -5.16
CA ARG A 32 11.60 5.23 -4.78
C ARG A 32 11.32 5.04 -3.29
N LEU A 33 10.64 3.95 -2.96
CA LEU A 33 10.42 3.53 -1.58
C LEU A 33 11.54 2.56 -1.17
N ASP A 34 12.19 2.84 -0.05
CA ASP A 34 13.28 2.04 0.50
C ASP A 34 12.96 1.65 1.95
N GLY A 35 13.65 0.65 2.49
CA GLY A 35 13.48 0.21 3.88
C GLY A 35 12.20 -0.58 4.17
N LEU A 36 11.41 -0.90 3.14
CA LEU A 36 10.20 -1.71 3.26
C LEU A 36 10.52 -3.16 3.61
N ASP A 37 9.73 -3.75 4.50
CA ASP A 37 9.74 -5.19 4.74
C ASP A 37 8.90 -5.96 3.70
N ASN A 38 8.91 -7.29 3.79
CA ASN A 38 8.22 -8.14 2.82
C ASN A 38 6.68 -7.99 2.88
N ALA A 39 6.11 -7.72 4.06
CA ALA A 39 4.67 -7.56 4.21
C ALA A 39 4.21 -6.25 3.55
N ALA A 40 4.95 -5.17 3.82
CA ALA A 40 4.74 -3.88 3.19
C ALA A 40 4.87 -3.94 1.66
N ILE A 41 5.91 -4.61 1.14
CA ILE A 41 6.11 -4.78 -0.30
C ILE A 41 4.91 -5.52 -0.92
N ALA A 42 4.46 -6.62 -0.32
CA ALA A 42 3.36 -7.41 -0.85
C ALA A 42 2.06 -6.61 -0.92
N VAL A 43 1.75 -5.84 0.13
CA VAL A 43 0.55 -4.99 0.18
C VAL A 43 0.61 -3.86 -0.86
N LEU A 44 1.73 -3.14 -0.93
CA LEU A 44 1.89 -2.03 -1.88
C LEU A 44 1.86 -2.50 -3.34
N MET A 45 2.37 -3.70 -3.66
CA MET A 45 2.23 -4.27 -5.00
C MET A 45 0.77 -4.52 -5.37
N ARG A 46 -0.01 -5.16 -4.49
CA ARG A 46 -1.44 -5.42 -4.72
C ARG A 46 -2.22 -4.12 -4.92
N LEU A 47 -1.92 -3.10 -4.12
CA LEU A 47 -2.51 -1.76 -4.28
C LEU A 47 -2.11 -1.11 -5.60
N ALA A 48 -0.85 -1.25 -6.03
CA ALA A 48 -0.38 -0.74 -7.33
C ALA A 48 -1.06 -1.44 -8.52
N ASP A 49 -1.42 -2.72 -8.36
CA ASP A 49 -2.22 -3.48 -9.33
C ASP A 49 -3.72 -3.12 -9.27
N GLY A 50 -4.12 -2.19 -8.38
CA GLY A 50 -5.48 -1.68 -8.26
C GLY A 50 -6.39 -2.51 -7.37
N GLU A 51 -5.86 -3.45 -6.59
CA GLU A 51 -6.66 -4.22 -5.64
C GLU A 51 -7.22 -3.35 -4.52
N SER A 52 -8.40 -3.72 -4.04
CA SER A 52 -8.99 -3.18 -2.82
C SER A 52 -8.81 -4.20 -1.70
N LEU A 53 -8.10 -3.82 -0.65
CA LEU A 53 -7.65 -4.72 0.40
C LEU A 53 -8.52 -4.59 1.64
N ARG A 54 -8.82 -5.71 2.29
CA ARG A 54 -9.52 -5.73 3.58
C ARG A 54 -8.53 -5.57 4.72
N TYR A 55 -9.05 -5.39 5.93
CA TYR A 55 -8.24 -5.34 7.15
C TYR A 55 -7.29 -6.54 7.28
N ASP A 56 -7.80 -7.75 7.03
CA ASP A 56 -7.00 -8.98 7.16
C ASP A 56 -5.86 -9.06 6.13
N ASP A 57 -6.00 -8.40 4.97
CA ASP A 57 -4.95 -8.36 3.94
C ASP A 57 -3.73 -7.51 4.36
N VAL A 58 -3.88 -6.65 5.38
CA VAL A 58 -2.84 -5.73 5.86
C VAL A 58 -2.49 -5.95 7.33
N ALA A 59 -2.98 -7.04 7.94
CA ALA A 59 -2.80 -7.33 9.37
C ALA A 59 -1.33 -7.51 9.77
N ASP A 60 -0.48 -7.91 8.82
CA ASP A 60 0.96 -8.11 9.02
C ASP A 60 1.79 -6.84 8.77
N VAL A 61 1.19 -5.73 8.33
CA VAL A 61 1.88 -4.45 8.14
C VAL A 61 1.88 -3.67 9.46
N ALA A 62 3.01 -3.06 9.80
CA ALA A 62 3.10 -2.23 11.00
C ALA A 62 2.13 -1.03 10.92
N ALA A 63 1.51 -0.69 12.05
CA ALA A 63 0.58 0.44 12.12
C ALA A 63 1.26 1.79 11.79
N ASP A 64 2.55 1.93 12.10
CA ASP A 64 3.34 3.12 11.78
C ASP A 64 3.50 3.27 10.25
N ASP A 65 3.76 2.17 9.53
CA ASP A 65 3.86 2.19 8.06
C ASP A 65 2.51 2.56 7.42
N LEU A 66 1.41 1.95 7.87
CA LEU A 66 0.07 2.29 7.39
C LEU A 66 -0.28 3.76 7.64
N SER A 67 0.15 4.30 8.78
CA SER A 67 -0.04 5.71 9.12
C SER A 67 0.77 6.62 8.19
N GLU A 68 2.04 6.30 7.96
CA GLU A 68 2.89 7.02 7.00
C GLU A 68 2.28 7.04 5.59
N TRP A 69 1.77 5.90 5.11
CA TRP A 69 1.18 5.82 3.78
C TRP A 69 -0.09 6.66 3.65
N LEU A 70 -0.90 6.75 4.71
CA LEU A 70 -2.07 7.64 4.77
C LEU A 70 -1.65 9.12 4.78
N GLU A 71 -0.67 9.47 5.60
CA GLU A 71 -0.16 10.85 5.71
C GLU A 71 0.47 11.34 4.40
N ASN A 72 1.18 10.44 3.69
CA ASN A 72 1.76 10.73 2.39
C ASN A 72 0.74 10.65 1.23
N GLY A 73 -0.52 10.27 1.50
CA GLY A 73 -1.58 10.16 0.51
C GLY A 73 -1.33 9.06 -0.53
N TRP A 74 -0.70 7.96 -0.13
CA TRP A 74 -0.46 6.79 -1.00
C TRP A 74 -1.66 5.88 -1.04
N ILE A 75 -2.33 5.77 0.08
CA ILE A 75 -3.51 4.95 0.28
C ILE A 75 -4.62 5.80 0.88
N TRP A 76 -5.83 5.31 0.77
CA TRP A 76 -6.97 5.83 1.51
C TRP A 76 -7.82 4.67 2.02
N VAL A 77 -8.58 4.93 3.08
CA VAL A 77 -9.50 3.96 3.67
C VAL A 77 -10.91 4.38 3.32
N ASN A 78 -11.62 3.51 2.59
CA ASN A 78 -13.05 3.64 2.39
C ASN A 78 -13.77 2.89 3.52
N MET A 79 -14.54 3.63 4.33
CA MET A 79 -15.47 3.03 5.26
C MET A 79 -16.80 2.85 4.53
N THR A 80 -16.98 1.69 3.91
CA THR A 80 -18.30 1.29 3.40
C THR A 80 -19.24 1.14 4.59
N GLU A 81 -20.30 1.96 4.63
CA GLU A 81 -21.41 1.87 5.60
C GLU A 81 -22.22 0.58 5.43
#